data_AF-A0A0E3K212-F1
#
_entry.id   AF-A0A0E3K212-F1
#
_cell.length_a   1.000
_cell.length_b   1.000
_cell.length_c   1.000
_cell.angle_alpha   90.00
_cell.angle_beta   90.00
_cell.angle_gamma   90.00
#
_symmetry.space_group_name_H-M   'P 1'
#
loop_
_entity.id
_entity.type
_entity.pdbx_description
1 polymer ?
#
loop_
_entity_poly.entity_id
_entity_poly.type
_entity_poly.pdbx_seq_one_letter_code
_entity_poly.pdbx_strand_id
1 'polypeptide(L)'
;MASEFIAYCGLYCGACSFRVAFEDNDRNHIEHMPMYYNYLKNKPLEFCPGCRLENKCGECTIRDCAIEKKVEYCSQCNDFPCDKLKKFSNDGKPHHGEAISNLNMLKEIGEKKWLDLMKEKWTCSKCGSKYSWYYKKCTKCDADDDGLY
;
A
#
# COMPACT_ATOMS: atom_id res chain seq x y z
N MET A 1 -6.20 -17.12 -6.51
CA MET A 1 -4.81 -16.66 -6.67
C MET A 1 -4.65 -15.42 -5.80
N ALA A 2 -3.61 -15.34 -4.97
CA ALA A 2 -3.41 -14.17 -4.11
C ALA A 2 -3.12 -12.92 -4.97
N SER A 3 -3.74 -11.80 -4.62
CA SER A 3 -3.47 -10.53 -5.31
C SER A 3 -2.12 -9.97 -4.90
N GLU A 4 -1.33 -9.53 -5.89
CA GLU A 4 -0.05 -8.84 -5.66
C GLU A 4 -0.21 -7.44 -5.06
N PHE A 5 -1.41 -6.86 -5.17
CA PHE A 5 -1.69 -5.47 -4.77
C PHE A 5 -2.40 -5.34 -3.43
N ILE A 6 -2.88 -6.44 -2.83
CA ILE A 6 -3.59 -6.40 -1.55
C ILE A 6 -2.69 -6.98 -0.47
N ALA A 7 -2.29 -6.16 0.50
CA ALA A 7 -1.52 -6.64 1.63
C ALA A 7 -2.42 -7.34 2.68
N TYR A 8 -1.82 -8.22 3.49
CA TYR A 8 -2.52 -8.82 4.64
C TYR A 8 -3.18 -7.77 5.55
N CYS A 9 -2.51 -6.65 5.76
CA CYS A 9 -2.98 -5.52 6.58
C CYS A 9 -3.95 -4.56 5.86
N GLY A 10 -4.31 -4.81 4.59
CA GLY A 10 -5.22 -3.94 3.82
C GLY A 10 -4.57 -2.76 3.13
N LEU A 11 -3.24 -2.64 3.13
CA LEU A 11 -2.57 -1.67 2.28
C LEU A 11 -2.69 -2.04 0.81
N TYR A 12 -2.93 -1.02 -0.02
CA TYR A 12 -2.88 -1.15 -1.48
C TYR A 12 -1.44 -0.98 -1.98
N CYS A 13 -0.77 -2.08 -2.35
CA CYS A 13 0.62 -2.03 -2.78
C CYS A 13 0.82 -1.25 -4.09
N GLY A 14 -0.23 -1.04 -4.89
CA GLY A 14 -0.17 -0.26 -6.13
C GLY A 14 0.16 1.22 -5.91
N ALA A 15 0.02 1.71 -4.68
CA ALA A 15 0.39 3.07 -4.28
C ALA A 15 1.70 3.14 -3.46
N CYS A 16 2.39 2.01 -3.29
CA CYS A 16 3.66 1.98 -2.58
C CYS A 16 4.73 2.75 -3.36
N SER A 17 5.32 3.77 -2.73
CA SER A 17 6.38 4.59 -3.33
C SER A 17 7.52 3.79 -3.95
N PHE A 18 7.97 2.69 -3.31
CA PHE A 18 9.01 1.82 -3.88
C PHE A 18 8.57 1.07 -5.11
N ARG A 19 7.35 0.53 -5.06
CA ARG A 19 6.81 -0.27 -6.15
C ARG A 19 6.55 0.61 -7.37
N VAL A 20 5.88 1.75 -7.17
CA VAL A 20 5.62 2.72 -8.24
C VAL A 20 6.94 3.24 -8.82
N ALA A 21 7.93 3.57 -7.99
CA ALA A 21 9.24 3.99 -8.48
C ALA A 21 9.91 2.93 -9.38
N PHE A 22 9.86 1.65 -8.98
CA PHE A 22 10.40 0.55 -9.79
C PHE A 22 9.63 0.38 -11.11
N GLU A 23 8.30 0.35 -11.05
CA GLU A 23 7.44 0.12 -12.22
C GLU A 23 7.50 1.25 -13.25
N ASP A 24 7.56 2.50 -12.77
CA ASP A 24 7.62 3.69 -13.64
C ASP A 24 9.06 4.12 -13.96
N ASN A 25 10.07 3.42 -13.38
CA ASN A 25 11.49 3.78 -13.44
C ASN A 25 11.75 5.25 -13.05
N ASP A 26 11.06 5.72 -12.00
CA ASP A 26 11.11 7.10 -11.51
C ASP A 26 11.36 7.16 -10.00
N ARG A 27 12.55 7.63 -9.60
CA ARG A 27 12.93 7.74 -8.19
C ARG A 27 12.21 8.87 -7.45
N ASN A 28 11.54 9.80 -8.12
CA ASN A 28 10.83 10.90 -7.47
C ASN A 28 9.79 10.40 -6.45
N HIS A 29 9.15 9.26 -6.70
CA HIS A 29 8.20 8.66 -5.75
C HIS A 29 8.83 8.30 -4.39
N ILE A 30 10.15 8.03 -4.36
CA ILE A 30 10.93 7.69 -3.17
C ILE A 30 11.53 8.94 -2.53
N GLU A 31 12.00 9.90 -3.34
CA GLU A 31 12.60 11.14 -2.84
C GLU A 31 11.64 11.97 -1.98
N HIS A 32 10.35 11.93 -2.29
CA HIS A 32 9.30 12.64 -1.54
C HIS A 32 8.81 11.91 -0.29
N MET A 33 9.34 10.71 0.01
CA MET A 33 9.00 10.05 1.26
C MET A 33 9.54 10.81 2.48
N PRO A 34 8.83 10.72 3.61
CA PRO A 34 9.28 11.30 4.88
C PRO A 34 10.70 10.87 5.30
N MET A 35 11.35 11.72 6.10
CA MET A 35 12.74 11.52 6.54
C MET A 35 13.01 10.16 7.19
N TYR A 36 12.03 9.58 7.89
CA TYR A 36 12.18 8.28 8.52
C TYR A 36 12.37 7.12 7.51
N TYR A 37 12.16 7.36 6.20
CA TYR A 37 12.49 6.44 5.12
C TYR A 37 13.76 6.79 4.34
N ASN A 38 14.58 7.75 4.80
CA ASN A 38 15.82 8.14 4.10
C ASN A 38 16.76 6.96 3.84
N TYR A 39 16.79 5.96 4.74
CA TYR A 39 17.58 4.74 4.58
C TYR A 39 17.19 3.91 3.34
N LEU A 40 16.00 4.12 2.79
CA LEU A 40 15.53 3.46 1.58
C LEU A 40 15.77 4.31 0.32
N LYS A 41 16.02 5.62 0.43
CA LYS A 41 16.23 6.52 -0.71
C LYS A 41 17.47 6.20 -1.52
N ASN A 42 18.48 5.56 -0.92
CA ASN A 42 19.70 5.15 -1.60
C ASN A 42 19.71 3.68 -2.01
N LYS A 43 18.64 2.92 -1.73
CA LYS A 43 18.56 1.52 -2.13
C LYS A 43 18.26 1.39 -3.63
N PRO A 44 18.76 0.32 -4.28
CA PRO A 44 18.35 0.01 -5.65
C PRO A 44 16.83 -0.18 -5.72
N LEU A 45 16.24 0.21 -6.85
CA LEU A 45 14.84 -0.11 -7.12
C LEU A 45 14.76 -1.60 -7.44
N GLU A 46 13.93 -2.32 -6.71
CA GLU A 46 13.76 -3.75 -6.89
C GLU A 46 12.27 -4.08 -7.02
N PHE A 47 11.99 -5.12 -7.80
CA PHE A 47 10.65 -5.64 -7.94
C PHE A 47 10.13 -6.17 -6.61
N CYS A 48 8.93 -5.75 -6.22
CA CYS A 48 8.23 -6.26 -5.05
C CYS A 48 7.00 -7.07 -5.50
N PRO A 49 6.99 -8.40 -5.32
CA PRO A 49 5.85 -9.24 -5.73
C PRO A 49 4.61 -9.05 -4.85
N GLY A 50 4.70 -8.29 -3.77
CA GLY A 50 3.62 -8.10 -2.81
C GLY A 50 3.66 -9.13 -1.67
N CYS A 51 3.05 -8.74 -0.54
CA CYS A 51 3.35 -9.43 0.71
C CYS A 51 2.78 -10.85 0.84
N ARG A 52 1.81 -11.21 -0.01
CA ARG A 52 1.10 -12.50 -0.03
C ARG A 52 1.65 -13.52 -1.03
N LEU A 53 2.63 -13.14 -1.84
CA LEU A 53 3.26 -14.03 -2.84
C LEU A 53 4.62 -14.53 -2.33
N GLU A 54 5.68 -13.76 -2.54
CA GLU A 54 7.06 -14.13 -2.20
C GLU A 54 7.80 -12.93 -1.59
N ASN A 55 7.18 -12.33 -0.58
CA ASN A 55 7.61 -11.02 -0.07
C ASN A 55 9.08 -10.97 0.36
N LYS A 56 9.85 -10.02 -0.19
CA LYS A 56 11.21 -9.65 0.27
C LYS A 56 11.24 -8.44 1.20
N CYS A 57 10.11 -7.76 1.44
CA CYS A 57 10.06 -6.59 2.31
C CYS A 57 10.22 -6.98 3.79
N GLY A 58 11.46 -7.03 4.24
CA GLY A 58 11.89 -6.98 5.65
C GLY A 58 11.12 -7.86 6.64
N GLU A 59 11.34 -7.59 7.91
CA GLU A 59 10.59 -8.22 9.01
C GLU A 59 9.25 -7.51 9.18
N CYS A 60 8.16 -8.28 9.31
CA CYS A 60 6.81 -7.72 9.45
C CYS A 60 5.92 -8.62 10.32
N THR A 61 5.71 -8.21 11.56
CA THR A 61 4.95 -8.96 12.58
C THR A 61 3.46 -9.16 12.26
N ILE A 62 2.89 -8.36 11.35
CA ILE A 62 1.51 -8.55 10.85
C ILE A 62 1.47 -9.66 9.80
N ARG A 63 2.42 -9.65 8.86
CA ARG A 63 2.54 -10.71 7.83
C ARG A 63 2.75 -12.06 8.50
N ASP A 64 3.71 -12.15 9.41
CA ASP A 64 4.07 -13.41 10.05
C ASP A 64 2.87 -13.97 10.85
N CYS A 65 2.11 -13.09 11.50
CA CYS A 65 0.87 -13.44 12.19
C CYS A 65 -0.26 -13.88 11.26
N ALA A 66 -0.39 -13.27 10.08
CA ALA A 66 -1.40 -13.65 9.11
C ALA A 66 -1.10 -15.03 8.49
N ILE A 67 0.18 -15.31 8.24
CA ILE A 67 0.68 -16.62 7.79
C ILE A 67 0.39 -17.68 8.85
N GLU A 68 0.77 -17.43 10.11
CA GLU A 68 0.54 -18.35 11.23
C GLU A 68 -0.95 -18.66 11.42
N LYS A 69 -1.79 -17.63 11.39
CA LYS A 69 -3.25 -17.77 11.50
C LYS A 69 -3.92 -18.25 10.21
N LYS A 70 -3.18 -18.44 9.12
CA LYS A 70 -3.66 -18.88 7.80
C LYS A 70 -4.82 -18.03 7.27
N VAL A 71 -4.73 -16.71 7.46
CA VAL A 71 -5.70 -15.75 6.92
C VAL A 71 -5.13 -15.02 5.72
N GLU A 72 -5.96 -14.75 4.73
CA GLU A 72 -5.57 -13.96 3.55
C GLU A 72 -5.57 -12.46 3.83
N TYR A 73 -6.49 -12.03 4.69
CA TYR A 73 -6.65 -10.65 5.14
C TYR A 73 -6.83 -10.62 6.64
N CYS A 74 -6.28 -9.60 7.31
CA CYS A 74 -6.49 -9.45 8.74
C CYS A 74 -7.97 -9.36 9.11
N SER A 75 -8.86 -8.91 8.20
CA SER A 75 -10.33 -8.89 8.41
C SER A 75 -10.99 -10.26 8.49
N GLN A 76 -10.30 -11.34 8.10
CA GLN A 76 -10.76 -12.72 8.26
C GLN A 76 -10.39 -13.30 9.64
N CYS A 77 -9.57 -12.61 10.43
CA CYS A 77 -9.24 -13.05 11.78
C CYS A 77 -10.40 -12.77 12.74
N ASN A 78 -10.69 -13.70 13.65
CA ASN A 78 -11.72 -13.55 14.68
C ASN A 78 -11.47 -12.35 15.61
N ASP A 79 -10.21 -11.97 15.80
CA ASP A 79 -9.81 -10.87 16.68
C ASP A 79 -9.87 -9.50 15.97
N PHE A 80 -10.35 -9.43 14.72
CA PHE A 80 -10.29 -8.21 13.93
C PHE A 80 -11.32 -7.15 14.37
N PRO A 81 -10.93 -5.85 14.50
CA PRO A 81 -9.56 -5.34 14.43
C PRO A 81 -8.79 -5.59 15.74
N CYS A 82 -7.66 -6.29 15.66
CA CYS A 82 -6.84 -6.62 16.84
C CYS A 82 -5.88 -5.48 17.19
N ASP A 83 -5.33 -5.50 18.41
CA ASP A 83 -4.45 -4.43 18.89
C ASP A 83 -3.19 -4.24 18.05
N LYS A 84 -2.65 -5.32 17.46
CA LYS A 84 -1.50 -5.24 16.55
C LYS A 84 -1.82 -4.37 15.33
N LEU A 85 -2.99 -4.58 14.73
CA LEU A 85 -3.43 -3.82 13.57
C LEU A 85 -3.83 -2.39 13.94
N LYS A 86 -4.50 -2.19 15.09
CA LYS A 86 -4.83 -0.85 15.61
C LYS A 86 -3.57 -0.03 15.88
N LYS A 87 -2.53 -0.62 16.46
CA LYS A 87 -1.25 0.06 16.67
C LYS A 87 -0.60 0.42 15.35
N PHE A 88 -0.61 -0.49 14.38
CA PHE A 88 -0.11 -0.24 13.04
C PHE A 88 -0.85 0.90 12.34
N SER A 89 -2.18 0.93 12.39
CA SER A 89 -2.97 2.01 11.76
C SER A 89 -2.83 3.37 12.45
N ASN A 90 -2.23 3.41 13.64
CA ASN A 90 -2.06 4.64 14.44
C ASN A 90 -0.57 4.95 14.72
N ASP A 91 0.36 4.40 13.94
CA ASP A 91 1.82 4.57 14.16
C ASP A 91 2.38 5.91 13.63
N GLY A 92 1.50 6.82 13.21
CA GLY A 92 1.85 8.14 12.68
C GLY A 92 2.25 8.15 11.20
N LYS A 93 2.22 7.00 10.49
CA LYS A 93 2.49 6.95 9.06
C LYS A 93 1.19 7.04 8.26
N PRO A 94 0.95 8.09 7.45
CA PRO A 94 -0.35 8.35 6.82
C PRO A 94 -0.94 7.16 6.07
N HIS A 95 -0.16 6.49 5.22
CA HIS A 95 -0.62 5.31 4.47
C HIS A 95 -1.08 4.13 5.35
N HIS A 96 -0.62 4.01 6.60
CA HIS A 96 -1.09 2.99 7.52
C HIS A 96 -2.48 3.30 8.09
N GLY A 97 -2.87 4.57 8.13
CA GLY A 97 -4.14 5.02 8.70
C GLY A 97 -5.36 4.39 8.06
N GLU A 98 -5.29 4.09 6.76
CA GLU A 98 -6.39 3.48 6.00
C GLU A 98 -6.45 1.94 6.11
N ALA A 99 -5.53 1.30 6.84
CA ALA A 99 -5.43 -0.16 6.88
C ALA A 99 -6.74 -0.85 7.30
N ILE A 100 -7.36 -0.37 8.39
CA ILE A 100 -8.60 -0.96 8.92
C ILE A 100 -9.80 -0.65 8.03
N SER A 101 -9.92 0.58 7.53
CA SER A 101 -11.02 0.96 6.63
C SER A 101 -10.94 0.19 5.31
N ASN A 102 -9.74 0.02 4.75
CA ASN A 102 -9.51 -0.79 3.56
C ASN A 102 -9.90 -2.25 3.78
N LEU A 103 -9.54 -2.84 4.93
CA LEU A 103 -9.92 -4.22 5.26
C LEU A 103 -11.43 -4.40 5.42
N ASN A 104 -12.13 -3.41 5.99
CA ASN A 104 -13.59 -3.40 6.06
C ASN A 104 -14.21 -3.31 4.68
N MET A 105 -13.75 -2.36 3.85
CA MET A 105 -14.27 -2.18 2.50
C MET A 105 -14.01 -3.43 1.65
N LEU A 106 -12.81 -3.99 1.72
CA LEU A 106 -12.46 -5.24 1.03
C LEU A 106 -13.39 -6.39 1.41
N LYS A 107 -13.76 -6.51 2.69
CA LYS A 107 -14.72 -7.51 3.18
C LYS A 107 -16.14 -7.27 2.64
N GLU A 108 -16.54 -6.02 2.48
CA GLU A 108 -17.88 -5.62 2.05
C GLU A 108 -18.08 -5.77 0.52
N ILE A 109 -17.15 -5.25 -0.27
CA ILE A 109 -17.31 -5.15 -1.73
C ILE A 109 -16.52 -6.20 -2.52
N GLY A 110 -15.65 -6.96 -1.84
CA GLY A 110 -14.79 -7.98 -2.44
C GLY A 110 -13.57 -7.41 -3.18
N GLU A 111 -12.62 -8.29 -3.49
CA GLU A 111 -11.31 -7.93 -4.05
C GLU A 111 -11.40 -7.14 -5.36
N LYS A 112 -12.22 -7.60 -6.31
CA LYS A 112 -12.29 -7.00 -7.64
C LYS A 112 -12.69 -5.53 -7.57
N LYS A 113 -13.83 -5.25 -6.93
CA LYS A 113 -14.34 -3.87 -6.80
C LYS A 113 -13.39 -3.00 -5.99
N TRP A 114 -12.81 -3.55 -4.92
CA TRP A 114 -11.85 -2.81 -4.10
C TRP A 114 -10.59 -2.45 -4.88
N LEU A 115 -10.05 -3.37 -5.69
CA LEU A 115 -8.89 -3.12 -6.55
C LEU A 115 -9.19 -2.07 -7.62
N ASP A 116 -10.38 -2.11 -8.23
CA ASP A 116 -10.80 -1.11 -9.22
C ASP A 116 -10.86 0.29 -8.57
N LEU A 117 -11.47 0.42 -7.38
CA LEU A 117 -11.53 1.68 -6.63
C LEU A 117 -10.15 2.18 -6.22
N MET A 118 -9.27 1.31 -5.72
CA MET A 118 -7.92 1.71 -5.34
C MET A 118 -7.09 2.11 -6.57
N LYS A 119 -7.23 1.40 -7.69
CA LYS A 119 -6.55 1.76 -8.94
C LYS A 119 -7.00 3.14 -9.42
N GLU A 120 -8.30 3.42 -9.38
CA GLU A 120 -8.85 4.73 -9.73
C GLU A 120 -8.33 5.82 -8.78
N LYS A 121 -8.43 5.61 -7.46
CA LYS A 121 -7.92 6.54 -6.42
C LYS A 121 -6.45 6.91 -6.63
N TRP A 122 -5.62 5.94 -6.99
CA TRP A 122 -4.17 6.10 -7.11
C TRP A 122 -3.69 6.30 -8.56
N THR A 123 -4.56 6.75 -9.46
CA THR A 123 -4.21 7.10 -10.85
C THR A 123 -4.55 8.56 -11.13
N CYS A 124 -3.63 9.29 -11.75
CA CYS A 124 -3.85 10.67 -12.18
C CYS A 124 -4.96 10.73 -13.23
N SER A 125 -6.01 11.53 -12.95
CA SER A 125 -7.18 11.70 -13.83
C SER A 125 -6.83 12.34 -15.18
N LYS A 126 -5.72 13.09 -15.25
CA LYS A 126 -5.31 13.87 -16.42
C LYS A 126 -4.45 13.07 -17.40
N CYS A 127 -3.47 12.33 -16.90
CA CYS A 127 -2.48 11.65 -17.74
C CYS A 127 -2.34 10.14 -17.48
N GLY A 128 -3.07 9.59 -16.51
CA GLY A 128 -3.08 8.17 -16.20
C GLY A 128 -1.81 7.62 -15.51
N SER A 129 -0.90 8.49 -15.04
CA SER A 129 0.25 8.03 -14.25
C SER A 129 -0.16 7.61 -12.84
N LYS A 130 0.62 6.76 -12.20
CA LYS A 130 0.34 6.31 -10.83
C LYS A 130 0.73 7.37 -9.82
N TYR A 131 -0.10 7.55 -8.80
CA TYR A 131 0.28 8.24 -7.57
C TYR A 131 0.95 7.27 -6.60
N SER A 132 1.73 7.81 -5.65
CA SER A 132 2.26 7.06 -4.52
C SER A 132 1.91 7.75 -3.22
N TRP A 133 1.91 7.00 -2.12
CA TRP A 133 1.43 7.44 -0.80
C TRP A 133 1.97 8.78 -0.29
N TYR A 134 3.17 9.17 -0.72
CA TYR A 134 3.85 10.37 -0.22
C TYR A 134 4.05 11.45 -1.26
N TYR A 135 3.50 11.26 -2.47
CA TYR A 135 3.67 12.21 -3.55
C TYR A 135 2.33 12.76 -3.99
N LYS A 136 2.07 14.01 -3.58
CA LYS A 136 0.79 14.74 -3.76
C LYS A 136 0.65 15.44 -5.11
N LYS A 137 1.59 15.23 -6.03
CA LYS A 137 1.59 15.80 -7.37
C LYS A 137 1.82 14.72 -8.39
N CYS A 138 1.33 14.91 -9.60
CA CYS A 138 1.61 13.99 -10.69
C CYS A 138 3.05 14.17 -11.17
N THR A 139 3.86 13.10 -11.21
CA THR A 139 5.26 13.17 -11.71
C THR A 139 5.37 13.53 -13.18
N LYS A 140 4.30 13.38 -13.96
CA LYS A 140 4.31 13.56 -15.42
C LYS A 140 3.66 14.84 -15.92
N CYS A 141 2.60 15.33 -15.28
CA CYS A 141 1.86 16.49 -15.76
C CYS A 141 1.69 17.61 -14.72
N ASP A 142 2.33 17.47 -13.55
CA ASP A 142 2.29 18.45 -12.44
C ASP A 142 0.90 18.82 -11.94
N ALA A 143 -0.15 18.10 -12.37
CA ALA A 143 -1.46 18.21 -11.78
C ALA A 143 -1.37 17.91 -10.28
N ASP A 144 -2.02 18.74 -9.47
CA ASP A 144 -2.20 18.44 -8.07
C ASP A 144 -3.02 17.15 -7.95
N ASP A 145 -2.74 16.39 -6.88
CA ASP A 145 -3.62 15.29 -6.49
C ASP A 145 -5.03 15.86 -6.33
N ASP A 146 -5.96 15.44 -7.20
CA ASP A 146 -7.36 15.91 -7.24
C ASP A 146 -8.13 15.52 -5.96
N GLY A 147 -7.46 14.93 -4.96
CA GLY A 147 -7.95 14.87 -3.59
C GLY A 147 -9.06 13.85 -3.42
N LEU A 148 -8.91 12.66 -4.01
CA LEU A 148 -9.74 11.52 -3.68
C LEU A 148 -9.31 10.94 -2.31
N TYR A 149 -9.47 11.71 -1.23
CA TYR A 149 -9.36 11.23 0.16
C TYR A 149 -10.72 11.24 0.85
#